data_AF-T0PLS2-F1
#
_entry.id   AF-T0PLS2-F1
#
_cell.length_a   1.000
_cell.length_b   1.000
_cell.length_c   1.000
_cell.angle_alpha   90.00
_cell.angle_beta   90.00
_cell.angle_gamma   90.00
#
_symmetry.space_group_name_H-M   'P 1'
#
loop_
_entity.id
_entity.type
_entity.pdbx_description
1 polymer ?
#
loop_
_entity_poly.entity_id
_entity_poly.type
_entity_poly.pdbx_seq_one_letter_code
_entity_poly.pdbx_strand_id
1 'polypeptide(L)' 'MIEGLWGWLKSSVINNVFFPNILRVRSVVKSFINTINKVPTQTIDRLCIRM' A
#
# COMPACT_ATOMS: atom_id res chain seq x y z
N MET A 1 8.66 -5.90 8.69
CA MET A 1 7.97 -4.62 8.44
C MET A 1 7.86 -4.27 6.95
N ILE A 2 8.97 -4.23 6.18
CA ILE A 2 8.95 -3.96 4.73
C ILE A 2 8.11 -4.99 3.96
N GLU A 3 8.26 -6.29 4.27
CA GLU A 3 7.47 -7.36 3.65
C GLU A 3 5.96 -7.24 3.93
N GLY A 4 5.57 -6.82 5.13
CA GLY A 4 4.17 -6.61 5.49
C GLY A 4 3.55 -5.45 4.71
N LEU A 5 4.30 -4.36 4.54
CA LEU A 5 3.89 -3.22 3.72
C LEU A 5 3.78 -3.63 2.24
N TRP A 6 4.74 -4.41 1.73
CA TRP A 6 4.72 -4.91 0.36
C TRP A 6 3.55 -5.86 0.09
N GLY A 7 3.25 -6.76 1.03
CA GLY A 7 2.08 -7.64 0.96
C GLY A 7 0.77 -6.84 0.95
N TRP A 8 0.67 -5.81 1.80
CA TRP A 8 -0.50 -4.94 1.84
C TRP A 8 -0.65 -4.14 0.54
N LEU A 9 0.43 -3.58 0.00
CA LEU A 9 0.40 -2.88 -1.28
C LEU A 9 -0.08 -3.79 -2.41
N LYS A 10 0.44 -5.03 -2.49
CA LYS A 10 -0.01 -6.01 -3.49
C LYS A 10 -1.51 -6.31 -3.35
N SER A 11 -1.99 -6.55 -2.13
CA SER A 11 -3.40 -6.84 -1.87
C SER A 11 -4.33 -5.65 -2.17
N SER A 12 -3.98 -4.44 -1.73
CA SER A 12 -4.83 -3.26 -1.91
C SER A 12 -4.75 -2.63 -3.29
N VAL A 13 -3.59 -2.67 -3.95
CA VAL A 13 -3.36 -1.97 -5.22
C VAL A 13 -3.36 -2.94 -6.40
N ILE A 14 -2.56 -4.01 -6.35
CA ILE A 14 -2.30 -4.86 -7.51
C ILE A 14 -3.41 -5.90 -7.72
N ASN A 15 -3.92 -6.52 -6.65
CA ASN A 15 -4.96 -7.54 -6.75
C ASN A 15 -6.36 -6.98 -7.03
N ASN A 16 -6.58 -5.68 -6.89
CA ASN A 16 -7.90 -5.06 -7.00
C ASN A 16 -8.15 -4.32 -8.32
N VAL A 17 -7.11 -4.05 -9.12
CA VAL A 17 -7.25 -3.23 -10.33
C VAL A 17 -6.28 -3.71 -11.41
N PHE A 18 -6.81 -4.00 -12.60
CA PHE A 18 -5.98 -4.25 -13.77
C PHE A 18 -5.39 -2.92 -14.27
N PHE A 19 -4.06 -2.78 -14.26
CA PHE A 19 -3.40 -1.55 -14.70
C PHE A 19 -2.98 -1.65 -16.17
N PRO A 20 -3.55 -0.81 -17.06
CA PRO A 20 -3.20 -0.83 -18.48
C PRO A 20 -1.82 -0.22 -18.77
N ASN A 21 -1.23 0.51 -17.80
CA ASN A 21 0.06 1.17 -17.96
C ASN A 21 0.79 1.29 -16.62
N ILE A 22 2.12 1.08 -16.63
CA ILE A 22 3.03 1.26 -15.49
C ILE A 22 2.95 2.66 -14.89
N LEU A 23 2.70 3.70 -15.69
CA LEU A 23 2.49 5.07 -15.20
C LEU A 23 1.32 5.16 -14.22
N ARG A 24 0.24 4.41 -14.47
CA ARG A 24 -0.93 4.34 -13.59
C ARG A 24 -0.61 3.57 -12.32
N VAL A 25 0.17 2.49 -12.41
CA VAL A 25 0.70 1.78 -11.23
C VAL A 25 1.47 2.74 -10.33
N ARG A 26 2.41 3.52 -10.90
CA ARG A 26 3.21 4.49 -10.14
C ARG A 26 2.33 5.55 -9.47
N SER A 27 1.31 6.04 -10.16
CA SER A 27 0.36 7.02 -9.60
C SER A 27 -0.42 6.45 -8.43
N VAL A 28 -0.93 5.23 -8.56
CA VAL A 28 -1.72 4.58 -7.49
C VAL A 28 -0.84 4.19 -6.31
N VAL A 29 0.38 3.71 -6.55
CA VAL A 29 1.37 3.45 -5.48
C VAL A 29 1.68 4.73 -4.72
N LYS A 30 1.93 5.86 -5.40
CA LYS A 30 2.13 7.16 -4.74
C LYS A 30 0.91 7.58 -3.92
N SER A 31 -0.29 7.41 -4.47
CA SER A 31 -1.52 7.72 -3.75
C SER A 31 -1.70 6.85 -2.51
N PHE A 32 -1.42 5.54 -2.60
CA PHE A 32 -1.48 4.61 -1.48
C PHE A 32 -0.51 5.02 -0.36
N ILE A 33 0.75 5.31 -0.72
CA ILE A 33 1.75 5.79 0.25
C ILE A 33 1.29 7.10 0.91
N ASN A 34 0.71 8.03 0.14
CA ASN A 34 0.19 9.28 0.71
C ASN A 34 -0.97 9.02 1.68
N THR A 35 -1.88 8.08 1.36
CA THR A 35 -3.00 7.71 2.24
C THR A 35 -2.52 7.12 3.56
N ILE A 36 -1.57 6.18 3.53
CA ILE A 36 -1.06 5.57 4.77
C ILE A 36 -0.25 6.56 5.62
N ASN A 37 0.47 7.49 4.96
CA ASN A 37 1.22 8.54 5.66
C ASN A 37 0.33 9.57 6.36
N LYS A 38 -0.95 9.72 5.95
CA LYS A 38 -1.92 10.56 6.66
C LYS A 38 -2.41 9.93 7.96
N VAL A 39 -2.29 8.61 8.09
CA VAL A 39 -2.70 7.85 9.28
C VAL A 39 -1.54 6.96 9.75
N PRO A 40 -0.40 7.56 10.17
CA PRO A 40 0.81 6.81 10.48
C PRO A 40 0.61 5.86 11.66
N THR A 41 -0.15 6.26 12.68
CA THR A 41 -0.43 5.43 13.87
C THR A 41 -1.21 4.17 13.51
N GLN A 42 -2.27 4.29 12.69
CA GLN A 42 -3.05 3.12 12.23
C GLN A 42 -2.23 2.23 11.28
N THR A 43 -1.37 2.84 10.47
CA THR A 43 -0.46 2.12 9.58
C THR A 43 0.54 1.30 10.37
N ILE A 44 1.15 1.88 11.41
CA ILE A 44 2.08 1.19 12.31
C ILE A 44 1.35 0.09 13.07
N ASP A 45 0.19 0.39 13.65
CA ASP A 45 -0.67 -0.58 14.35
C ASP A 45 -0.95 -1.80 13.47
N ARG A 46 -1.45 -1.59 12.25
CA ARG A 46 -1.72 -2.68 11.30
C ARG A 46 -0.49 -3.48 10.90
N LEU A 47 0.66 -2.81 10.71
CA LEU A 47 1.90 -3.45 10.26
C LEU A 47 2.66 -4.14 11.39
N CYS A 48 2.46 -3.73 12.64
CA CYS A 48 3.23 -4.18 13.80
C CYS A 48 2.43 -5.13 14.71
N ILE A 49 1.09 -5.00 14.78
CA ILE A 49 0.23 -5.89 15.58
C ILE A 49 -0.02 -7.23 14.86
N ARG A 50 0.11 -7.25 13.53
CA ARG A 50 -0.10 -8.47 12.72
C ARG A 50 1.19 -9.22 12.40
N MET A 51 2.23 -9.05 13.23
CA MET A 51 3.45 -9.85 13.23
C MET A 51 3.26 -11.11 14.05
#